data_AF-A0A7W5J7Q6-F1
#
_entry.id   AF-A0A7W5J7Q6-F1
#
_cell.length_a   1.000
_cell.length_b   1.000
_cell.length_c   1.000
_cell.angle_alpha   90.00
_cell.angle_beta   90.00
_cell.angle_gamma   90.00
#
_symmetry.space_group_name_H-M   'P 1'
#
loop_
_entity.id
_entity.type
_entity.pdbx_description
1 polymer ?
#
loop_
_entity_poly.entity_id
_entity_poly.type
_entity_poly.pdbx_seq_one_letter_code
_entity_poly.pdbx_strand_id
1 'polypeptide(L)'
;MSAKIKTRPWDAAEHLRDEEDIRRYIEAALEEAPDDASFLAAVLGDVARAQNMAKLSRDTGIARETLYKVMRGEGNPTLETVGKMAKALGFRLTLTPIKPETRVAKKPAAARKAIRKRKSAVQDTVEILTSKAKKKSTPTVRRVAGG
;
A
#
# COMPACT_ATOMS: atom_id res chain seq x y z
N MET A 1 -19.31 26.85 12.74
CA MET A 1 -18.08 27.45 12.19
C MET A 1 -17.10 26.33 11.90
N SER A 2 -16.71 26.10 10.64
CA SER A 2 -15.72 25.07 10.30
C SER A 2 -14.31 25.58 10.58
N ALA A 3 -13.60 24.95 11.53
CA ALA A 3 -12.20 25.24 11.77
C ALA A 3 -11.38 24.77 10.56
N LYS A 4 -10.61 25.68 9.94
CA LYS A 4 -9.67 25.34 8.87
C LYS A 4 -8.46 24.62 9.48
N ILE A 5 -8.25 23.37 9.08
CA ILE A 5 -7.07 22.58 9.45
C ILE A 5 -5.87 23.13 8.67
N LYS A 6 -4.78 23.45 9.37
CA LYS A 6 -3.51 23.83 8.73
C LYS A 6 -2.77 22.57 8.33
N THR A 7 -2.44 22.44 7.04
CA THR A 7 -1.64 21.35 6.51
C THR A 7 -0.27 21.86 6.08
N ARG A 8 0.71 20.96 6.02
CA ARG A 8 2.05 21.21 5.48
C ARG A 8 2.34 20.20 4.37
N PRO A 9 3.16 20.54 3.36
CA PRO A 9 3.61 19.55 2.39
C PRO A 9 4.36 18.43 3.10
N TRP A 10 4.14 17.20 2.64
CA TRP A 10 4.80 16.02 3.19
C TRP A 10 6.16 15.83 2.52
N ASP A 11 7.21 15.55 3.30
CA ASP A 11 8.55 15.24 2.81
C ASP A 11 9.01 13.89 3.37
N ALA A 12 9.32 12.95 2.48
CA ALA A 12 9.79 11.62 2.82
C ALA A 12 11.08 11.68 3.63
N ALA A 13 12.00 12.59 3.29
CA ALA A 13 13.31 12.70 3.91
C ALA A 13 13.25 12.97 5.42
N GLU A 14 12.19 13.63 5.92
CA GLU A 14 11.99 13.88 7.36
C GLU A 14 11.66 12.60 8.17
N HIS A 15 11.28 11.53 7.49
CA HIS A 15 10.76 10.30 8.09
C HIS A 15 11.73 9.12 7.94
N LEU A 16 12.86 9.30 7.26
CA LEU A 16 13.89 8.28 7.07
C LEU A 16 14.95 8.39 8.19
N ARG A 17 14.63 7.86 9.37
CA ARG A 17 15.45 8.09 10.58
C ARG A 17 16.47 6.99 10.83
N ASP A 18 16.13 5.77 10.45
CA ASP A 18 16.99 4.60 10.63
C ASP A 18 17.12 3.79 9.34
N GLU A 19 17.99 2.78 9.39
CA GLU A 19 18.26 1.91 8.25
C GLU A 19 17.03 1.08 7.83
N GLU A 20 16.15 0.76 8.76
CA GLU A 20 14.95 -0.04 8.50
C GLU A 20 13.91 0.77 7.73
N ASP A 21 13.71 2.04 8.10
CA ASP A 21 12.86 3.00 7.38
C ASP A 21 13.35 3.18 5.94
N ILE A 22 14.67 3.39 5.76
CA ILE A 22 15.28 3.55 4.44
C ILE A 22 15.07 2.30 3.59
N ARG A 23 15.32 1.11 4.15
CA ARG A 23 15.14 -0.16 3.43
C ARG A 23 13.70 -0.34 2.97
N ARG A 24 12.73 -0.14 3.89
CA ARG A 24 11.29 -0.25 3.56
C ARG A 24 10.87 0.75 2.50
N TYR A 25 11.39 1.96 2.57
CA TYR A 25 11.10 3.02 1.62
C TYR A 25 11.61 2.67 0.21
N ILE A 26 12.85 2.19 0.08
CA ILE A 26 13.42 1.76 -1.19
C ILE A 26 12.68 0.53 -1.75
N GLU A 27 12.31 -0.43 -0.90
CA GLU A 27 11.51 -1.60 -1.32
C GLU A 27 10.14 -1.19 -1.86
N ALA A 28 9.41 -0.34 -1.13
CA ALA A 28 8.12 0.16 -1.58
C ALA A 28 8.22 0.94 -2.90
N ALA A 29 9.30 1.71 -3.08
CA ALA A 29 9.57 2.41 -4.32
C ALA A 29 9.83 1.48 -5.51
N LEU A 30 10.62 0.42 -5.30
CA LEU A 30 10.89 -0.61 -6.33
C LEU A 30 9.64 -1.42 -6.68
N GLU A 31 8.71 -1.62 -5.74
CA GLU A 31 7.42 -2.26 -6.01
C GLU A 31 6.49 -1.38 -6.86
N GLU A 32 6.45 -0.06 -6.59
CA GLU A 32 5.59 0.88 -7.31
C GLU A 32 6.07 1.12 -8.75
N ALA A 33 7.39 1.28 -8.95
CA ALA A 33 7.97 1.59 -10.25
C ALA A 33 9.31 0.87 -10.47
N PRO A 34 9.29 -0.45 -10.79
CA PRO A 34 10.50 -1.26 -10.94
C PRO A 34 11.39 -0.86 -12.12
N ASP A 35 10.81 -0.29 -13.17
CA ASP A 35 11.48 0.01 -14.45
C ASP A 35 11.71 1.52 -14.68
N ASP A 36 11.51 2.37 -13.66
CA ASP A 36 11.65 3.82 -13.77
C ASP A 36 12.92 4.34 -13.07
N ALA A 37 13.96 4.59 -13.88
CA ALA A 37 15.23 5.10 -13.40
C ALA A 37 15.12 6.51 -12.78
N SER A 38 14.24 7.38 -13.32
CA SER A 38 14.05 8.74 -12.80
C SER A 38 13.38 8.70 -11.43
N PHE A 39 12.38 7.84 -11.26
CA PHE A 39 11.73 7.61 -9.97
C PHE A 39 12.70 7.05 -8.93
N LEU A 40 13.47 6.02 -9.28
CA LEU A 40 14.48 5.47 -8.37
C LEU A 40 15.55 6.50 -7.99
N ALA A 41 15.94 7.37 -8.91
CA ALA A 41 16.89 8.43 -8.63
C ALA A 41 16.32 9.50 -7.67
N ALA A 42 15.02 9.81 -7.77
CA ALA A 42 14.32 10.66 -6.81
C ALA A 42 14.31 10.04 -5.40
N VAL A 43 13.96 8.75 -5.30
CA VAL A 43 13.93 7.98 -4.03
C VAL A 43 15.31 7.94 -3.37
N LEU A 44 16.37 7.62 -4.11
CA LEU A 44 17.74 7.67 -3.61
C LEU A 44 18.15 9.09 -3.20
N GLY A 45 17.57 10.09 -3.86
CA GLY A 45 17.69 11.48 -3.47
C GLY A 45 17.12 11.78 -2.09
N ASP A 46 15.93 11.30 -1.79
CA ASP A 46 15.28 11.48 -0.49
C ASP A 46 16.11 10.84 0.63
N VAL A 47 16.63 9.64 0.37
CA VAL A 47 17.56 8.94 1.27
C VAL A 47 18.84 9.76 1.48
N ALA A 48 19.39 10.34 0.41
CA ALA A 48 20.59 11.17 0.50
C ALA A 48 20.37 12.48 1.27
N ARG A 49 19.16 13.07 1.18
CA ARG A 49 18.77 14.24 1.97
C ARG A 49 18.66 13.91 3.45
N ALA A 50 18.17 12.72 3.79
CA ALA A 50 18.06 12.26 5.17
C ALA A 50 19.43 11.97 5.83
N GLN A 51 20.42 11.51 5.05
CA GLN A 51 21.75 11.14 5.58
C GLN A 51 22.80 12.26 5.45
N ASN A 52 23.40 12.43 4.25
CA ASN A 52 24.43 13.44 4.00
C ASN A 52 24.71 13.64 2.50
N MET A 53 24.05 14.63 1.89
CA MET A 53 24.21 14.97 0.47
C MET A 53 25.65 15.36 0.08
N ALA A 54 26.40 15.98 1.00
CA ALA A 54 27.78 16.38 0.74
C ALA A 54 28.72 15.18 0.63
N LYS A 55 28.43 14.09 1.33
CA LYS A 55 29.13 12.81 1.17
C LYS A 55 28.76 12.17 -0.16
N LEU A 56 27.46 12.13 -0.51
CA LEU A 56 27.01 11.56 -1.78
C LEU A 56 27.69 12.19 -2.99
N SER A 57 27.72 13.52 -3.07
CA SER A 57 28.34 14.22 -4.20
C SER A 57 29.84 13.93 -4.31
N ARG A 58 30.55 13.82 -3.18
CA ARG A 58 31.98 13.46 -3.15
C ARG A 58 32.22 12.02 -3.60
N ASP A 59 31.42 11.08 -3.11
CA ASP A 59 31.59 9.64 -3.38
C ASP A 59 31.16 9.27 -4.80
N THR A 60 30.17 9.97 -5.36
CA THR A 60 29.68 9.73 -6.73
C THR A 60 30.44 10.49 -7.80
N GLY A 61 31.13 11.58 -7.43
CA GLY A 61 31.73 12.53 -8.38
C GLY A 61 30.70 13.34 -9.18
N ILE A 62 29.42 13.29 -8.79
CA ILE A 62 28.34 14.03 -9.46
C ILE A 62 28.18 15.39 -8.80
N ALA A 63 28.10 16.44 -9.61
CA ALA A 63 27.82 17.79 -9.13
C ALA A 63 26.47 17.85 -8.39
N ARG A 64 26.42 18.59 -7.28
CA ARG A 64 25.20 18.74 -6.48
C ARG A 64 24.01 19.24 -7.30
N GLU A 65 24.25 20.15 -8.25
CA GLU A 65 23.21 20.69 -9.12
C GLU A 65 22.58 19.59 -10.00
N THR A 66 23.41 18.70 -10.55
CA THR A 66 22.95 17.54 -11.32
C THR A 66 22.19 16.55 -10.45
N LEU A 67 22.67 16.29 -9.23
CA LEU A 67 21.94 15.46 -8.26
C LEU A 67 20.55 16.06 -7.99
N TYR A 68 20.44 17.36 -7.75
CA TYR A 68 19.14 18.00 -7.52
C TYR A 68 18.18 17.91 -8.72
N LYS A 69 18.67 18.05 -9.96
CA LYS A 69 17.83 17.88 -11.17
C LYS A 69 17.30 16.46 -11.25
N VAL A 70 18.21 15.49 -11.19
CA VAL A 70 17.88 14.06 -11.24
C VAL A 70 16.88 13.67 -10.16
N MET A 71 17.03 14.21 -8.94
CA MET A 71 16.12 13.92 -7.83
C MET A 71 14.75 14.58 -7.94
N ARG A 72 14.62 15.66 -8.72
CA ARG A 72 13.32 16.29 -9.00
C ARG A 72 12.57 15.60 -10.14
N GLY A 73 13.09 14.47 -10.63
CA GLY A 73 12.59 13.82 -11.85
C GLY A 73 12.95 14.59 -13.12
N GLU A 74 13.83 15.59 -13.03
CA GLU A 74 14.31 16.37 -14.17
C GLU A 74 15.56 15.71 -14.73
N GLY A 75 15.39 14.99 -15.84
CA GLY A 75 16.47 14.36 -16.60
C GLY A 75 16.19 12.90 -16.92
N ASN A 76 17.18 12.25 -17.52
CA ASN A 76 17.16 10.83 -17.84
C ASN A 76 18.39 10.17 -17.20
N PRO A 77 18.35 9.86 -15.89
CA PRO A 77 19.48 9.25 -15.21
C PRO A 77 19.72 7.86 -15.82
N THR A 78 20.98 7.61 -16.19
CA THR A 78 21.38 6.30 -16.67
C THR A 78 21.46 5.31 -15.50
N LEU A 79 21.42 4.01 -15.80
CA LEU A 79 21.65 2.96 -14.81
C LEU A 79 23.00 3.14 -14.09
N GLU A 80 24.02 3.65 -14.79
CA GLU A 80 25.32 3.96 -14.19
C GLU A 80 25.19 5.02 -13.09
N THR A 81 24.41 6.07 -13.34
CA THR A 81 24.13 7.13 -12.36
C THR A 81 23.43 6.58 -11.13
N VAL A 82 22.34 5.84 -11.32
CA VAL A 82 21.56 5.23 -10.23
C VAL A 82 22.43 4.25 -9.44
N GLY A 83 23.21 3.41 -10.12
CA GLY A 83 24.13 2.47 -9.49
C GLY A 83 25.23 3.13 -8.66
N LYS A 84 25.83 4.23 -9.15
CA LYS A 84 26.80 5.03 -8.38
C LYS A 84 26.17 5.63 -7.12
N MET A 85 24.97 6.19 -7.25
CA MET A 85 24.24 6.75 -6.11
C MET A 85 23.91 5.69 -5.07
N ALA A 86 23.34 4.55 -5.49
CA ALA A 86 23.04 3.43 -4.61
C ALA A 86 24.29 2.96 -3.86
N LYS A 87 25.41 2.76 -4.57
CA LYS A 87 26.68 2.34 -3.96
C LYS A 87 27.22 3.34 -2.94
N ALA A 88 27.16 4.63 -3.23
CA ALA A 88 27.61 5.69 -2.32
C ALA A 88 26.76 5.80 -1.06
N LEU A 89 25.48 5.41 -1.14
CA LEU A 89 24.54 5.30 -0.03
C LEU A 89 24.62 3.95 0.72
N GLY A 90 25.49 3.03 0.28
CA GLY A 90 25.68 1.72 0.92
C GLY A 90 24.79 0.60 0.36
N PHE A 91 24.09 0.82 -0.74
CA PHE A 91 23.21 -0.16 -1.38
C PHE A 91 23.86 -0.85 -2.57
N ARG A 92 23.37 -2.04 -2.90
CA ARG A 92 23.74 -2.83 -4.08
C ARG A 92 22.49 -3.18 -4.87
N LEU A 93 22.53 -3.01 -6.19
CA LEU A 93 21.48 -3.52 -7.08
C LEU A 93 21.63 -5.03 -7.26
N THR A 94 20.53 -5.77 -7.11
CA THR A 94 20.48 -7.22 -7.28
C THR A 94 19.35 -7.59 -8.21
N LEU A 95 19.59 -8.56 -9.10
CA LEU A 95 18.53 -9.15 -9.93
C LEU A 95 17.90 -10.30 -9.16
N THR A 96 16.60 -10.22 -8.94
CA THR A 96 15.81 -11.31 -8.35
C THR A 96 14.91 -11.91 -9.42
N PRO A 97 14.67 -13.23 -9.41
CA PRO A 97 13.70 -13.83 -10.32
C PRO A 97 12.33 -13.21 -10.08
N ILE A 98 11.70 -12.74 -11.17
CA ILE A 98 10.32 -12.30 -11.12
C ILE A 98 9.49 -13.54 -10.77
N LYS A 99 8.98 -13.60 -9.53
CA LYS A 99 8.01 -14.62 -9.19
C LYS A 99 6.81 -14.40 -10.11
N PRO A 100 6.31 -15.43 -10.80
CA PRO A 100 5.03 -15.29 -11.47
C PRO A 100 4.02 -15.01 -10.37
N GLU A 101 3.64 -13.75 -10.20
CA GLU A 101 2.51 -13.42 -9.36
C GLU A 101 1.34 -14.22 -9.91
N THR A 102 0.84 -15.17 -9.13
CA THR A 102 -0.50 -15.69 -9.33
C THR A 102 -1.35 -14.45 -9.32
N ARG A 103 -1.73 -13.93 -10.51
CA ARG A 103 -2.68 -12.83 -10.66
C ARG A 103 -3.76 -13.12 -9.65
N VAL A 104 -3.83 -12.33 -8.57
CA VAL A 104 -5.04 -12.25 -7.78
C VAL A 104 -6.01 -11.62 -8.77
N ALA A 105 -6.70 -12.48 -9.51
CA ALA A 105 -7.66 -12.07 -10.50
C ALA A 105 -8.54 -11.04 -9.80
N LYS A 106 -8.55 -9.80 -10.30
CA LYS A 106 -9.67 -8.89 -10.06
C LYS A 106 -10.89 -9.76 -10.29
N LYS A 107 -11.57 -10.13 -9.21
CA LYS A 107 -12.59 -11.18 -9.19
C LYS A 107 -13.47 -11.03 -10.43
N PRO A 108 -13.55 -12.03 -11.34
CA PRO A 108 -14.32 -11.86 -12.56
C PRO A 108 -15.75 -11.48 -12.17
N ALA A 109 -16.31 -10.48 -12.85
CA ALA A 109 -17.65 -9.94 -12.58
C ALA A 109 -18.75 -11.03 -12.48
N ALA A 110 -18.50 -12.22 -13.04
CA ALA A 110 -19.33 -13.41 -12.90
C ALA A 110 -19.54 -13.88 -11.44
N ALA A 111 -18.55 -13.72 -10.55
CA ALA A 111 -18.69 -14.15 -9.14
C ALA A 111 -19.50 -13.17 -8.27
N ARG A 112 -19.76 -11.93 -8.75
CA ARG A 112 -20.71 -11.01 -8.09
C ARG A 112 -22.15 -11.50 -8.18
N LYS A 113 -22.54 -12.19 -9.26
CA LYS A 113 -23.90 -12.77 -9.40
C LYS A 113 -24.14 -13.93 -8.43
N ALA A 114 -23.13 -14.78 -8.19
CA ALA A 114 -23.28 -15.93 -7.31
C ALA A 114 -23.42 -15.55 -5.82
N ILE A 115 -22.70 -14.52 -5.37
CA ILE A 115 -22.77 -14.06 -3.97
C ILE A 115 -24.10 -13.35 -3.68
N ARG A 116 -24.66 -12.58 -4.64
CA ARG A 116 -25.97 -11.94 -4.48
C ARG A 116 -27.12 -12.96 -4.39
N LYS A 117 -27.06 -14.07 -5.15
CA LYS A 117 -28.06 -15.15 -5.05
C LYS A 117 -27.99 -15.92 -3.72
N ARG A 118 -26.79 -16.12 -3.18
CA ARG A 118 -26.63 -16.80 -1.87
C ARG A 118 -27.10 -15.94 -0.70
N LYS A 119 -26.94 -14.61 -0.78
CA LYS A 119 -27.40 -13.69 0.28
C LYS A 119 -28.93 -13.58 0.35
N SER A 120 -29.66 -13.66 -0.77
CA SER A 120 -31.12 -13.69 -0.76
C SER A 120 -31.68 -15.01 -0.22
N ALA A 121 -31.09 -16.16 -0.62
CA ALA A 121 -31.51 -17.48 -0.13
C ALA A 121 -31.33 -17.67 1.38
N VAL A 122 -30.31 -17.03 1.97
CA VAL A 122 -30.13 -17.00 3.44
C VAL A 122 -31.18 -16.12 4.11
N GLN A 123 -31.59 -15.01 3.49
CA GLN A 123 -32.66 -14.16 4.02
C GLN A 123 -34.02 -14.89 4.01
N ASP A 124 -34.32 -15.59 2.92
CA ASP A 124 -35.57 -16.36 2.76
C ASP A 124 -35.65 -17.52 3.77
N THR A 125 -34.54 -18.21 4.05
CA THR A 125 -34.51 -19.28 5.05
C THR A 125 -34.60 -18.76 6.49
N VAL A 126 -34.02 -17.60 6.79
CA VAL A 126 -34.16 -16.95 8.10
C VAL A 126 -35.60 -16.50 8.35
N GLU A 127 -36.31 -15.99 7.34
CA GLU A 127 -37.74 -15.64 7.44
C GLU A 127 -38.65 -16.87 7.59
N ILE A 128 -38.34 -17.98 6.92
CA ILE A 128 -39.10 -19.24 7.08
C ILE A 128 -38.91 -19.82 8.48
N LEU A 129 -37.68 -19.81 9.03
CA LEU A 129 -37.43 -20.34 10.37
C LEU A 129 -38.02 -19.44 11.48
N THR A 130 -37.97 -18.11 11.32
CA THR A 130 -38.58 -17.18 12.28
C THR A 130 -40.11 -17.19 12.23
N SER A 131 -40.73 -17.39 11.07
CA SER A 131 -42.20 -17.57 10.97
C SER A 131 -42.67 -18.92 11.51
N LYS A 132 -41.89 -19.99 11.36
CA LYS A 132 -42.22 -21.33 11.91
C LYS A 132 -42.10 -21.40 13.44
N ALA A 133 -41.26 -20.56 14.05
CA ALA A 133 -41.16 -20.41 15.50
C ALA A 133 -42.39 -19.69 16.13
N LYS A 134 -43.06 -18.81 15.37
CA LYS A 134 -44.21 -18.03 15.89
C LYS A 134 -45.56 -18.77 15.84
N LYS A 135 -45.64 -19.94 15.19
CA LYS A 135 -46.87 -20.76 15.06
C LYS A 135 -46.98 -21.93 16.07
N LYS A 136 -46.02 -22.10 16.98
CA LYS A 136 -46.07 -23.10 18.08
C LYS A 136 -45.99 -22.42 19.45
N SER A 137 -47.00 -21.63 19.77
CA SER A 137 -47.28 -21.21 21.16
C SER A 137 -48.76 -20.85 21.31
N THR A 138 -49.63 -21.86 21.23
CA THR A 138 -50.97 -21.79 21.83
C THR A 138 -50.81 -22.05 23.32
N PRO A 139 -51.21 -21.14 24.23
CA PRO A 139 -51.34 -21.49 25.63
C PRO A 139 -52.66 -22.22 25.80
N THR A 140 -52.62 -23.54 25.97
CA THR A 140 -53.76 -24.30 26.50
C THR A 140 -53.93 -23.91 27.97
N VAL A 141 -54.83 -22.95 28.23
CA VAL A 141 -55.28 -22.62 29.58
C VAL A 141 -56.12 -23.78 30.09
N ARG A 142 -55.52 -24.65 30.91
CA ARG A 142 -56.25 -25.64 31.71
C ARG A 142 -56.57 -24.98 33.06
N ARG A 143 -57.72 -24.29 33.14
CA ARG A 143 -58.25 -23.78 34.40
C ARG A 143 -58.95 -24.93 35.12
N VAL A 144 -58.39 -25.30 36.27
CA VAL A 144 -58.93 -26.28 37.21
C VAL A 144 -60.06 -25.62 38.00
N ALA A 145 -61.04 -26.44 38.38
CA ALA A 145 -62.33 -26.10 38.96
C ALA A 145 -62.29 -25.42 40.34
N GLY A 146 -63.38 -24.73 40.68
CA GLY A 146 -63.77 -24.37 42.04
C GLY A 146 -65.04 -23.53 42.07
N GLY A 147 -66.14 -24.07 42.62
CA GLY A 147 -67.36 -23.34 43.01
C GLY A 147 -68.62 -23.77 42.27
#